data_AF-A0A363P041-F1
#
_entry.id   AF-A0A363P041-F1
#
_cell.length_a   1.000
_cell.length_b   1.000
_cell.length_c   1.000
_cell.angle_alpha   90.00
_cell.angle_beta   90.00
_cell.angle_gamma   90.00
#
_symmetry.space_group_name_H-M   'P 1'
#
loop_
_entity.id
_entity.type
_entity.pdbx_description
1 polymer ?
#
loop_
_entity_poly.entity_id
_entity_poly.type
_entity_poly.pdbx_seq_one_letter_code
_entity_poly.pdbx_strand_id
1 'polypeptide(L)'
;MKKMHQIIKTKLALIVFLAIAVSCSKEKGENTIEVNKGIKLALTEAQFGGDNISVAKASAKAGATEPLTITKEIQSGPFSITAELTENTPSNSGLKASTGKKAATKLLSLRGPVTYRVVAYETDGTYIDQAVGDASDSTQVFFGDKLIAGHKYTFVIYSLGSTTTAPPAAPTTNLYTAGQVNFAFANYTENGADFMYAIEKDVTILGNNTPTPLTTPLQHMFTRVTLLVDNSDATGTFGTANYVKGGYLSEVPVQAEWTSPFANPTVDLSTGETLSATNAINVPPVSNLNATARTFIVNQSQSTNFSIALTIPSGQIKIGHDVNAQAVNFNFSNAGLGLKPGFSYTMKLRFNSDRFVNASNVTRTPAAADARYAVIAGYRWDRYNLGVVDVNPATNNPDAVPSVQALYGNYYQWGRQAAVANAYSGDGAIAGWNTTSAPDGSWNNGTAAAPVKAALDPCGTGDRVPSQAEYTRLGTYTRHTSIGNWTTFTGNITVGLSDFTAAHIMTSKKSSDIKLSFPANGHRNPTTGAQLIRQSSAIYWLNTAVGGNNYALQGRGFQSSWDTSNYLKTAGYPVRCIQDK
;
A
#
# COMPACT_ATOMS: atom_id res chain seq x y z
N MET A 1 -99.44 24.27 22.99
CA MET A 1 -98.01 23.92 22.77
C MET A 1 -97.74 23.40 21.33
N LYS A 2 -97.91 24.24 20.29
CA LYS A 2 -97.39 23.95 18.93
C LYS A 2 -96.82 25.18 18.19
N LYS A 3 -97.03 26.40 18.70
CA LYS A 3 -96.52 27.64 18.07
C LYS A 3 -95.15 28.14 18.59
N MET A 4 -94.63 27.60 19.70
CA MET A 4 -93.35 28.04 20.28
C MET A 4 -92.13 27.23 19.78
N HIS A 5 -92.35 26.11 19.08
CA HIS A 5 -91.30 25.24 18.55
C HIS A 5 -90.87 25.58 17.11
N GLN A 6 -91.62 26.46 16.41
CA GLN A 6 -91.36 26.78 15.01
C GLN A 6 -90.55 28.07 14.83
N ILE A 7 -90.56 28.99 15.80
CA ILE A 7 -89.80 30.26 15.77
C ILE A 7 -88.31 30.05 16.11
N ILE A 8 -87.98 29.00 16.88
CA ILE A 8 -86.58 28.68 17.25
C ILE A 8 -85.83 28.00 16.10
N LYS A 9 -86.50 27.18 15.27
CA LYS A 9 -85.88 26.53 14.11
C LYS A 9 -85.57 27.48 12.95
N THR A 10 -86.38 28.52 12.73
CA THR A 10 -86.14 29.51 11.64
C THR A 10 -85.04 30.52 12.00
N LYS A 11 -84.85 30.85 13.29
CA LYS A 11 -83.75 31.74 13.72
C LYS A 11 -82.39 31.05 13.76
N LEU A 12 -82.34 29.74 14.04
CA LEU A 12 -81.07 29.00 14.06
C LEU A 12 -80.55 28.70 12.64
N ALA A 13 -81.44 28.48 11.67
CA ALA A 13 -81.06 28.27 10.27
C ALA A 13 -80.52 29.56 9.59
N LEU A 14 -81.02 30.73 9.98
CA LEU A 14 -80.55 32.02 9.44
C LEU A 14 -79.19 32.44 10.02
N ILE A 15 -78.86 32.03 11.26
CA ILE A 15 -77.55 32.31 11.89
C ILE A 15 -76.44 31.40 11.32
N VAL A 16 -76.76 30.16 10.91
CA VAL A 16 -75.79 29.26 10.26
C VAL A 16 -75.52 29.67 8.81
N PHE A 17 -76.51 30.20 8.07
CA PHE A 17 -76.28 30.71 6.72
C PHE A 17 -75.55 32.07 6.68
N LEU A 18 -75.67 32.91 7.72
CA LEU A 18 -74.91 34.18 7.81
C LEU A 18 -73.45 33.99 8.26
N ALA A 19 -73.10 32.84 8.85
CA ALA A 19 -71.71 32.51 9.21
C ALA A 19 -70.87 31.99 8.01
N ILE A 20 -71.52 31.52 6.93
CA ILE A 20 -70.82 31.02 5.74
C ILE A 20 -70.50 32.16 4.75
N ALA A 21 -71.19 33.30 4.83
CA ALA A 21 -70.95 34.45 3.95
C ALA A 21 -69.96 35.51 4.49
N VAL A 22 -69.45 35.37 5.73
CA VAL A 22 -68.54 36.34 6.37
C VAL A 22 -67.08 35.85 6.49
N SER A 23 -66.75 34.63 6.01
CA SER A 23 -65.34 34.23 5.81
C SER A 23 -64.78 34.62 4.43
N CYS A 24 -65.49 35.49 3.70
CA CYS A 24 -65.01 36.19 2.52
C CYS A 24 -65.12 37.70 2.78
N SER A 25 -64.18 38.27 3.52
CA SER A 25 -63.62 39.62 3.30
C SER A 25 -62.82 40.07 4.53
N LYS A 26 -61.69 40.74 4.25
CA LYS A 26 -60.62 41.22 5.13
C LYS A 26 -59.45 40.23 5.20
N GLU A 27 -58.32 40.46 4.56
CA GLU A 27 -57.75 41.69 4.00
C GLU A 27 -57.17 41.41 2.62
N LYS A 28 -57.25 42.40 1.73
CA LYS A 28 -56.14 42.70 0.82
C LYS A 28 -54.94 43.05 1.72
N GLY A 29 -54.33 42.03 2.32
CA GLY A 29 -52.90 42.07 2.52
C GLY A 29 -52.32 42.22 1.13
N GLU A 30 -51.36 43.12 0.99
CA GLU A 30 -50.53 43.23 -0.20
C GLU A 30 -50.31 41.83 -0.78
N ASN A 31 -50.38 41.68 -2.11
CA ASN A 31 -49.67 40.59 -2.75
C ASN A 31 -48.19 40.82 -2.41
N THR A 32 -47.76 40.48 -1.20
CA THR A 32 -46.42 40.01 -0.96
C THR A 32 -46.36 38.76 -1.81
N ILE A 33 -45.97 38.96 -3.07
CA ILE A 33 -45.44 37.91 -3.91
C ILE A 33 -44.55 37.13 -2.96
N GLU A 34 -44.96 35.91 -2.57
CA GLU A 34 -44.08 35.07 -1.77
C GLU A 34 -42.83 34.93 -2.61
N VAL A 35 -41.77 35.64 -2.22
CA VAL A 35 -40.55 35.66 -3.00
C VAL A 35 -39.96 34.28 -2.85
N ASN A 36 -40.06 33.49 -3.90
CA ASN A 36 -39.47 32.18 -3.91
C ASN A 36 -37.96 32.33 -3.88
N LYS A 37 -37.32 31.66 -2.92
CA LYS A 37 -35.87 31.70 -2.74
C LYS A 37 -35.22 30.44 -3.29
N GLY A 38 -35.94 29.64 -4.08
CA GLY A 38 -35.38 28.49 -4.78
C GLY A 38 -34.92 27.39 -3.83
N ILE A 39 -33.84 26.70 -4.19
CA ILE A 39 -33.25 25.62 -3.38
C ILE A 39 -31.85 26.00 -2.85
N LYS A 40 -31.50 25.46 -1.70
CA LYS A 40 -30.15 25.49 -1.13
C LYS A 40 -29.66 24.07 -0.91
N LEU A 41 -28.55 23.72 -1.56
CA LEU A 41 -27.97 22.39 -1.43
C LEU A 41 -26.93 22.35 -0.31
N ALA A 42 -27.04 21.35 0.56
CA ALA A 42 -26.02 20.96 1.52
C ALA A 42 -25.58 19.54 1.17
N LEU A 43 -24.41 19.41 0.52
CA LEU A 43 -23.86 18.10 0.21
C LEU A 43 -23.29 17.45 1.48
N THR A 44 -23.67 16.21 1.75
CA THR A 44 -23.09 15.39 2.82
C THR A 44 -21.95 14.52 2.29
N GLU A 45 -21.30 13.72 3.15
CA GLU A 45 -20.24 12.82 2.68
C GLU A 45 -20.74 11.92 1.54
N ALA A 46 -20.00 11.93 0.43
CA ALA A 46 -20.27 11.02 -0.67
C ALA A 46 -20.11 9.58 -0.19
N GLN A 47 -21.06 8.72 -0.57
CA GLN A 47 -21.14 7.36 -0.08
C GLN A 47 -20.61 6.39 -1.14
N PHE A 48 -19.73 5.50 -0.71
CA PHE A 48 -19.37 4.29 -1.43
C PHE A 48 -20.36 3.20 -1.02
N GLY A 49 -21.12 2.65 -1.97
CA GLY A 49 -22.22 1.72 -1.67
C GLY A 49 -23.17 1.53 -2.86
N GLY A 50 -23.57 0.29 -3.14
CA GLY A 50 -24.49 -0.05 -4.24
C GLY A 50 -25.94 -0.31 -3.83
N ASP A 51 -26.26 -0.22 -2.54
CA ASP A 51 -27.63 -0.38 -2.07
C ASP A 51 -28.34 0.99 -2.08
N ASN A 52 -29.60 1.02 -2.53
CA ASN A 52 -30.54 2.09 -2.24
C ASN A 52 -30.78 2.14 -0.72
N ILE A 53 -29.82 2.66 0.05
CA ILE A 53 -29.94 2.80 1.49
C ILE A 53 -30.85 4.00 1.73
N SER A 54 -32.16 3.73 1.79
CA SER A 54 -33.05 4.51 2.64
C SER A 54 -32.34 4.67 3.98
N VAL A 55 -32.14 5.90 4.44
CA VAL A 55 -31.38 6.22 5.65
C VAL A 55 -31.92 5.39 6.81
N ALA A 56 -31.30 4.25 7.07
CA ALA A 56 -31.72 3.37 8.14
C ALA A 56 -31.37 4.09 9.44
N LYS A 57 -32.39 4.41 10.24
CA LYS A 57 -32.22 4.90 11.61
C LYS A 57 -31.22 3.99 12.32
N ALA A 58 -30.25 4.60 12.99
CA ALA A 58 -29.22 3.91 13.76
C ALA A 58 -29.85 2.84 14.66
N SER A 59 -29.65 1.57 14.30
CA SER A 59 -30.01 0.43 15.14
C SER A 59 -28.79 0.08 15.99
N ALA A 60 -29.00 -0.15 17.28
CA ALA A 60 -27.93 -0.44 18.26
C ALA A 60 -27.28 -1.83 18.08
N LYS A 61 -27.51 -2.52 16.95
CA LYS A 61 -27.12 -3.92 16.73
C LYS A 61 -26.61 -4.26 15.33
N ALA A 62 -26.15 -3.28 14.55
CA ALA A 62 -25.38 -3.60 13.35
C ALA A 62 -24.00 -4.14 13.77
N GLY A 63 -23.79 -5.46 13.66
CA GLY A 63 -22.45 -6.04 13.77
C GLY A 63 -21.54 -5.40 12.73
N ALA A 64 -20.34 -4.99 13.12
CA ALA A 64 -19.37 -4.42 12.20
C ALA A 64 -19.05 -5.47 11.13
N THR A 65 -19.43 -5.20 9.88
CA THR A 65 -19.03 -6.02 8.74
C THR A 65 -17.54 -5.77 8.52
N GLU A 66 -16.73 -6.82 8.64
CA GLU A 66 -15.29 -6.74 8.31
C GLU A 66 -15.11 -6.36 6.83
N PRO A 67 -14.17 -5.44 6.51
CA PRO A 67 -13.91 -5.05 5.14
C PRO A 67 -13.44 -6.25 4.30
N LEU A 68 -13.91 -6.32 3.06
CA LEU A 68 -13.42 -7.32 2.11
C LEU A 68 -11.90 -7.16 1.92
N THR A 69 -11.15 -8.23 2.12
CA THR A 69 -9.71 -8.29 1.82
C THR A 69 -9.42 -9.52 0.98
N ILE A 70 -8.80 -9.33 -0.19
CA ILE A 70 -8.44 -10.40 -1.12
C ILE A 70 -6.94 -10.33 -1.39
N THR A 71 -6.26 -11.46 -1.29
CA THR A 71 -4.82 -11.54 -1.53
C THR A 71 -4.53 -12.50 -2.67
N LYS A 72 -3.65 -12.10 -3.59
CA LYS A 72 -3.09 -12.97 -4.64
C LYS A 72 -1.58 -12.92 -4.58
N GLU A 73 -0.94 -14.08 -4.63
CA GLU A 73 0.50 -14.21 -4.72
C GLU A 73 0.88 -14.84 -6.05
N ILE A 74 1.86 -14.26 -6.72
CA ILE A 74 2.38 -14.74 -8.00
C ILE A 74 3.90 -14.83 -7.90
N GLN A 75 4.45 -15.94 -8.37
CA GLN A 75 5.89 -16.11 -8.51
C GLN A 75 6.33 -15.59 -9.88
N SER A 76 7.36 -14.74 -9.94
CA SER A 76 8.01 -14.33 -11.19
C SER A 76 9.52 -14.38 -11.04
N GLY A 77 10.10 -15.48 -11.54
CA GLY A 77 11.51 -15.80 -11.35
C GLY A 77 11.87 -15.81 -9.86
N PRO A 78 12.75 -14.92 -9.39
CA PRO A 78 13.20 -14.89 -8.00
C PRO A 78 12.20 -14.28 -7.01
N PHE A 79 11.11 -13.69 -7.48
CA PHE A 79 10.18 -12.93 -6.64
C PHE A 79 8.91 -13.69 -6.29
N SER A 80 8.54 -13.62 -5.00
CA SER A 80 7.16 -13.68 -4.55
C SER A 80 6.58 -12.27 -4.60
N ILE A 81 5.54 -12.08 -5.42
CA ILE A 81 4.85 -10.80 -5.56
C ILE A 81 3.42 -10.97 -5.10
N THR A 82 3.07 -10.25 -4.03
CA THR A 82 1.72 -10.28 -3.45
C THR A 82 0.98 -9.01 -3.81
N ALA A 83 -0.26 -9.14 -4.27
CA ALA A 83 -1.23 -8.07 -4.36
C ALA A 83 -2.34 -8.30 -3.34
N GLU A 84 -2.51 -7.36 -2.41
CA GLU A 84 -3.59 -7.32 -1.43
C GLU A 84 -4.55 -6.21 -1.82
N LEU A 85 -5.81 -6.55 -2.04
CA LEU A 85 -6.89 -5.63 -2.36
C LEU A 85 -7.86 -5.58 -1.18
N THR A 86 -7.95 -4.43 -0.54
CA THR A 86 -8.81 -4.21 0.63
C THR A 86 -9.86 -3.16 0.34
N GLU A 87 -11.12 -3.44 0.66
CA GLU A 87 -12.20 -2.46 0.64
C GLU A 87 -11.97 -1.40 1.71
N ASN A 88 -12.00 -0.14 1.30
CA ASN A 88 -11.93 0.99 2.21
C ASN A 88 -13.31 1.18 2.82
N THR A 89 -13.54 0.66 4.02
CA THR A 89 -14.77 0.95 4.75
C THR A 89 -14.73 2.38 5.28
N PRO A 90 -15.81 3.16 5.13
CA PRO A 90 -15.97 4.38 5.90
C PRO A 90 -15.83 3.98 7.36
N SER A 91 -14.90 4.61 8.09
CA SER A 91 -14.74 4.36 9.51
C SER A 91 -16.06 4.71 10.19
N ASN A 92 -16.86 3.70 10.51
CA ASN A 92 -17.93 3.80 11.48
C ASN A 92 -17.25 4.00 12.85
N SER A 93 -16.72 5.19 13.10
CA SER A 93 -16.57 5.67 14.47
C SER A 93 -17.95 5.52 15.08
N GLY A 94 -18.11 4.51 15.94
CA GLY A 94 -19.41 4.06 16.42
C GLY A 94 -20.28 5.26 16.76
N LEU A 95 -21.44 5.36 16.10
CA LEU A 95 -22.50 6.30 16.41
C LEU A 95 -23.02 5.99 17.82
N LYS A 96 -22.28 6.38 18.85
CA LYS A 96 -22.78 6.43 20.22
C LYS A 96 -23.61 7.69 20.32
N ALA A 97 -24.91 7.50 20.48
CA ALA A 97 -25.82 8.54 20.93
C ALA A 97 -25.47 8.88 22.39
N SER A 98 -24.46 9.72 22.59
CA SER A 98 -24.24 10.35 23.90
C SER A 98 -23.67 11.75 23.74
N THR A 99 -24.40 12.67 24.35
CA THR A 99 -24.02 14.02 24.77
C THR A 99 -23.64 15.03 23.68
N GLY A 100 -24.67 15.64 23.08
CA GLY A 100 -24.76 17.10 22.86
C GLY A 100 -23.76 17.78 21.92
N LYS A 101 -22.77 17.07 21.40
CA LYS A 101 -21.91 17.57 20.34
C LYS A 101 -22.60 17.25 19.03
N LYS A 102 -23.07 18.31 18.34
CA LYS A 102 -23.43 18.23 16.92
C LYS A 102 -22.36 17.39 16.23
N ALA A 103 -22.79 16.36 15.51
CA ALA A 103 -21.91 15.65 14.60
C ALA A 103 -21.12 16.71 13.83
N ALA A 104 -19.80 16.64 13.88
CA ALA A 104 -18.99 17.46 13.00
C ALA A 104 -19.46 17.11 11.59
N THR A 105 -20.23 18.00 10.97
CA THR A 105 -20.53 17.97 9.54
C THR A 105 -19.21 18.18 8.83
N LYS A 106 -18.43 17.10 8.71
CA LYS A 106 -17.33 17.04 7.78
C LYS A 106 -18.00 16.96 6.41
N LEU A 107 -18.18 18.12 5.80
CA LEU A 107 -18.58 18.24 4.40
C LEU A 107 -17.57 17.46 3.57
N LEU A 108 -18.05 16.45 2.85
CA LEU A 108 -17.31 15.58 1.93
C LEU A 108 -15.90 15.16 2.41
N SER A 109 -15.70 13.87 2.66
CA SER A 109 -14.36 13.25 2.68
C SER A 109 -13.64 13.27 1.30
N LEU A 110 -13.85 14.34 0.52
CA LEU A 110 -13.31 14.64 -0.79
C LEU A 110 -12.86 16.11 -0.79
N ARG A 111 -11.59 16.34 -0.42
CA ARG A 111 -10.68 17.35 -0.98
C ARG A 111 -11.13 18.83 -1.17
N GLY A 112 -12.09 19.37 -0.42
CA GLY A 112 -12.39 20.81 -0.47
C GLY A 112 -13.42 21.20 -1.55
N PRO A 113 -13.23 22.29 -2.34
CA PRO A 113 -14.26 22.90 -3.19
C PRO A 113 -14.56 22.07 -4.45
N VAL A 114 -15.27 20.96 -4.30
CA VAL A 114 -15.70 20.14 -5.44
C VAL A 114 -16.84 20.84 -6.18
N THR A 115 -16.71 20.93 -7.50
CA THR A 115 -17.76 21.45 -8.38
C THR A 115 -18.80 20.37 -8.67
N TYR A 116 -20.05 20.78 -8.76
CA TYR A 116 -21.18 19.89 -9.07
C TYR A 116 -22.18 20.61 -9.97
N ARG A 117 -23.08 19.86 -10.57
CA ARG A 117 -24.19 20.40 -11.34
C ARG A 117 -25.51 19.99 -10.70
N VAL A 118 -26.43 20.93 -10.64
CA VAL A 118 -27.82 20.72 -10.23
C VAL A 118 -28.71 21.01 -11.42
N VAL A 119 -29.66 20.14 -11.69
CA VAL A 119 -30.62 20.27 -12.78
C VAL A 119 -32.02 20.16 -12.20
N ALA A 120 -32.87 21.13 -12.52
CA ALA A 120 -34.25 21.18 -12.06
C ALA A 120 -35.20 20.72 -13.17
N TYR A 121 -36.14 19.86 -12.81
CA TYR A 121 -37.21 19.37 -13.65
C TYR A 121 -38.55 19.47 -12.92
N GLU A 122 -39.63 19.64 -13.67
CA GLU A 122 -40.99 19.38 -13.18
C GLU A 122 -41.14 17.89 -12.80
N THR A 123 -42.19 17.53 -12.06
CA THR A 123 -42.42 16.12 -11.65
C THR A 123 -42.64 15.18 -12.84
N ASP A 124 -43.15 15.69 -13.96
CA ASP A 124 -43.31 14.97 -15.23
C ASP A 124 -42.02 14.88 -16.06
N GLY A 125 -40.91 15.42 -15.54
CA GLY A 125 -39.60 15.42 -16.17
C GLY A 125 -39.36 16.58 -17.13
N THR A 126 -40.27 17.55 -17.26
CA THR A 126 -40.05 18.74 -18.11
C THR A 126 -38.88 19.56 -17.57
N TYR A 127 -37.91 19.89 -18.43
CA TYR A 127 -36.72 20.67 -18.06
C TYR A 127 -37.07 22.09 -17.64
N ILE A 128 -36.48 22.56 -16.54
CA ILE A 128 -36.61 23.94 -16.06
C ILE A 128 -35.32 24.69 -16.29
N ASP A 129 -34.25 24.30 -15.60
CA ASP A 129 -32.96 24.99 -15.65
C ASP A 129 -31.84 24.12 -15.07
N GLN A 130 -30.59 24.52 -15.24
CA GLN A 130 -29.42 23.90 -14.61
C GLN A 130 -28.39 24.92 -14.15
N ALA A 131 -27.68 24.61 -13.07
CA ALA A 131 -26.64 25.48 -12.52
C ALA A 131 -25.43 24.67 -12.06
N VAL A 132 -24.28 25.33 -12.02
CA VAL A 132 -23.04 24.77 -11.45
C VAL A 132 -22.89 25.31 -10.03
N GLY A 133 -22.66 24.41 -9.08
CA GLY A 133 -22.37 24.75 -7.69
C GLY A 133 -20.94 24.41 -7.29
N ASP A 134 -20.56 24.92 -6.12
CA ASP A 134 -19.27 24.71 -5.46
C ASP A 134 -19.55 24.24 -4.03
N ALA A 135 -19.11 23.04 -3.69
CA ALA A 135 -19.37 22.42 -2.39
C ALA A 135 -18.78 23.21 -1.20
N SER A 136 -17.82 24.10 -1.45
CA SER A 136 -17.27 25.00 -0.42
C SER A 136 -18.13 26.22 -0.13
N ASP A 137 -19.02 26.61 -1.06
CA ASP A 137 -19.86 27.78 -0.90
C ASP A 137 -21.23 27.39 -0.31
N SER A 138 -21.31 27.48 1.02
CA SER A 138 -22.54 27.22 1.77
C SER A 138 -23.63 28.29 1.59
N THR A 139 -23.41 29.34 0.80
CA THR A 139 -24.36 30.44 0.57
C THR A 139 -25.14 30.31 -0.73
N GLN A 140 -24.81 29.31 -1.56
CA GLN A 140 -25.42 29.12 -2.88
C GLN A 140 -26.92 28.83 -2.79
N VAL A 141 -27.65 29.50 -3.68
CA VAL A 141 -29.10 29.38 -3.84
C VAL A 141 -29.38 29.28 -5.34
N PHE A 142 -30.17 28.28 -5.73
CA PHE A 142 -30.43 27.98 -7.14
C PHE A 142 -31.91 28.16 -7.50
N PHE A 143 -32.17 28.63 -8.71
CA PHE A 143 -33.49 28.64 -9.37
C PHE A 143 -34.59 29.45 -8.65
N GLY A 144 -34.21 30.47 -7.87
CA GLY A 144 -35.18 31.28 -7.10
C GLY A 144 -36.23 31.99 -7.96
N ASP A 145 -35.87 32.38 -9.18
CA ASP A 145 -36.77 33.02 -10.14
C ASP A 145 -37.56 32.02 -11.01
N LYS A 146 -37.26 30.71 -10.92
CA LYS A 146 -37.87 29.67 -11.76
C LYS A 146 -38.84 28.77 -11.00
N LEU A 147 -38.60 28.53 -9.72
CA LEU A 147 -39.39 27.62 -8.92
C LEU A 147 -40.61 28.33 -8.32
N ILE A 148 -41.70 27.60 -8.07
CA ILE A 148 -42.94 28.14 -7.47
C ILE A 148 -43.19 27.49 -6.10
N ALA A 149 -43.53 28.29 -5.09
CA ALA A 149 -43.78 27.81 -3.74
C ALA A 149 -44.99 26.85 -3.74
N GLY A 150 -44.91 25.80 -2.92
CA GLY A 150 -45.92 24.74 -2.85
C GLY A 150 -45.92 23.75 -4.03
N HIS A 151 -45.20 24.03 -5.12
CA HIS A 151 -45.05 23.10 -6.24
C HIS A 151 -43.94 22.09 -5.95
N LYS A 152 -44.02 20.93 -6.62
CA LYS A 152 -43.06 19.83 -6.50
C LYS A 152 -42.16 19.78 -7.72
N TYR A 153 -40.89 19.42 -7.50
CA TYR A 153 -39.89 19.31 -8.56
C TYR A 153 -38.98 18.11 -8.35
N THR A 154 -38.30 17.70 -9.41
CA THR A 154 -37.23 16.70 -9.37
C THR A 154 -35.89 17.39 -9.59
N PHE A 155 -34.91 17.09 -8.74
CA PHE A 155 -33.55 17.61 -8.83
C PHE A 155 -32.57 16.48 -9.11
N VAL A 156 -31.80 16.61 -10.18
CA VAL A 156 -30.68 15.73 -10.50
C VAL A 156 -29.38 16.44 -10.12
N ILE A 157 -28.54 15.78 -9.35
CA ILE A 157 -27.27 16.34 -8.87
C ILE A 157 -26.13 15.38 -9.24
N TYR A 158 -25.09 15.90 -9.86
CA TYR A 158 -23.91 15.10 -10.14
C TYR A 158 -22.60 15.89 -10.09
N SER A 159 -21.52 15.18 -9.81
CA SER A 159 -20.16 15.70 -9.79
C SER A 159 -19.21 14.69 -10.42
N LEU A 160 -18.06 15.17 -10.91
CA LEU A 160 -16.94 14.36 -11.38
C LEU A 160 -15.75 14.40 -10.40
N GLY A 161 -15.95 14.95 -9.19
CA GLY A 161 -14.90 15.13 -8.19
C GLY A 161 -13.91 16.25 -8.53
N SER A 162 -14.16 17.04 -9.58
CA SER A 162 -13.25 18.11 -9.98
C SER A 162 -13.39 19.34 -9.09
N THR A 163 -12.27 19.95 -8.73
CA THR A 163 -12.23 21.21 -7.98
C THR A 163 -12.19 22.46 -8.87
N THR A 164 -12.10 22.29 -10.19
CA THR A 164 -11.89 23.41 -11.13
C THR A 164 -12.74 23.33 -12.38
N THR A 165 -13.11 22.12 -12.81
CA THR A 165 -13.85 21.91 -14.05
C THR A 165 -15.28 21.48 -13.74
N ALA A 166 -16.25 22.29 -14.14
CA ALA A 166 -17.65 21.96 -13.96
C ALA A 166 -18.04 20.67 -14.70
N PRO A 167 -18.94 19.83 -14.14
CA PRO A 167 -19.49 18.68 -14.87
C PRO A 167 -20.19 19.11 -16.18
N PRO A 168 -20.22 18.25 -17.22
CA PRO A 168 -20.93 18.52 -18.48
C PRO A 168 -22.39 18.95 -18.24
N ALA A 169 -22.91 19.80 -19.12
CA ALA A 169 -24.31 20.24 -19.05
C ALA A 169 -25.28 19.07 -19.33
N ALA A 170 -26.40 19.04 -18.61
CA ALA A 170 -27.48 18.11 -18.89
C ALA A 170 -28.27 18.57 -20.14
N PRO A 171 -28.88 17.65 -20.90
CA PRO A 171 -29.80 18.00 -21.97
C PRO A 171 -30.97 18.84 -21.45
N THR A 172 -31.44 19.78 -22.26
CA THR A 172 -32.64 20.58 -21.99
C THR A 172 -33.92 19.89 -22.46
N THR A 173 -33.90 18.56 -22.53
CA THR A 173 -35.02 17.68 -22.92
C THR A 173 -35.70 17.12 -21.68
N ASN A 174 -36.84 16.43 -21.87
CA ASN A 174 -37.53 15.79 -20.76
C ASN A 174 -36.66 14.66 -20.15
N LEU A 175 -36.58 14.64 -18.82
CA LEU A 175 -35.76 13.73 -18.02
C LEU A 175 -36.02 12.25 -18.35
N TYR A 176 -37.29 11.87 -18.49
CA TYR A 176 -37.69 10.47 -18.63
C TYR A 176 -37.67 9.97 -20.07
N THR A 177 -37.62 10.86 -21.08
CA THR A 177 -37.61 10.46 -22.49
C THR A 177 -36.25 10.64 -23.16
N ALA A 178 -35.45 11.62 -22.73
CA ALA A 178 -34.16 11.93 -23.35
C ALA A 178 -33.14 12.56 -22.37
N GLY A 179 -33.25 12.29 -21.07
CA GLY A 179 -32.34 12.81 -20.04
C GLY A 179 -31.02 12.04 -19.94
N GLN A 180 -30.20 12.05 -21.00
CA GLN A 180 -28.96 11.27 -21.05
C GLN A 180 -27.72 12.16 -21.15
N VAL A 181 -26.67 11.86 -20.38
CA VAL A 181 -25.39 12.60 -20.43
C VAL A 181 -24.25 11.65 -20.76
N ASN A 182 -23.42 12.02 -21.75
CA ASN A 182 -22.15 11.36 -21.99
C ASN A 182 -21.05 12.01 -21.16
N PHE A 183 -20.34 11.20 -20.37
CA PHE A 183 -19.19 11.62 -19.61
C PHE A 183 -17.90 11.16 -20.31
N ALA A 184 -17.20 12.11 -20.90
CA ALA A 184 -15.88 11.89 -21.50
C ALA A 184 -14.78 12.38 -20.56
N PHE A 185 -13.86 11.48 -20.20
CA PHE A 185 -12.77 11.78 -19.27
C PHE A 185 -11.46 12.07 -19.99
N ALA A 186 -10.78 13.15 -19.59
CA ALA A 186 -9.44 13.48 -20.10
C ALA A 186 -8.37 12.51 -19.56
N ASN A 187 -8.55 12.05 -18.32
CA ASN A 187 -7.77 10.99 -17.68
C ASN A 187 -8.64 10.31 -16.61
N TYR A 188 -8.18 9.18 -16.07
CA TYR A 188 -8.90 8.40 -15.05
C TYR A 188 -8.31 8.58 -13.65
N THR A 189 -7.89 9.81 -13.33
CA THR A 189 -7.50 10.19 -11.97
C THR A 189 -8.72 10.62 -11.17
N GLU A 190 -8.60 10.64 -9.84
CA GLU A 190 -9.70 11.03 -8.94
C GLU A 190 -10.24 12.46 -9.22
N ASN A 191 -9.40 13.37 -9.70
CA ASN A 191 -9.81 14.75 -10.01
C ASN A 191 -10.40 14.83 -11.43
N GLY A 192 -11.72 14.77 -11.53
CA GLY A 192 -12.45 14.97 -12.79
C GLY A 192 -12.94 13.69 -13.49
N ALA A 193 -12.72 12.51 -12.91
CA ALA A 193 -13.27 11.25 -13.41
C ALA A 193 -14.15 10.49 -12.41
N ASP A 194 -14.33 11.01 -11.19
CA ASP A 194 -15.09 10.34 -10.14
C ASP A 194 -16.58 10.72 -10.23
N PHE A 195 -17.33 9.98 -11.05
CA PHE A 195 -18.76 10.23 -11.23
C PHE A 195 -19.52 9.89 -9.95
N MET A 196 -20.06 10.94 -9.36
CA MET A 196 -20.93 10.89 -8.20
C MET A 196 -22.31 11.43 -8.58
N TYR A 197 -23.37 10.78 -8.12
CA TYR A 197 -24.73 11.05 -8.58
C TYR A 197 -25.75 10.96 -7.44
N ALA A 198 -26.81 11.78 -7.54
CA ALA A 198 -28.03 11.64 -6.76
C ALA A 198 -29.23 12.23 -7.49
N ILE A 199 -30.42 11.78 -7.13
CA ILE A 199 -31.70 12.32 -7.60
C ILE A 199 -32.67 12.47 -6.43
N GLU A 200 -33.27 13.64 -6.33
CA GLU A 200 -34.28 13.99 -5.33
C GLU A 200 -35.61 14.24 -6.05
N LYS A 201 -36.58 13.33 -5.88
CA LYS A 201 -37.88 13.40 -6.56
C LYS A 201 -38.93 14.05 -5.68
N ASP A 202 -39.91 14.70 -6.30
CA ASP A 202 -41.11 15.23 -5.63
C ASP A 202 -40.83 16.23 -4.49
N VAL A 203 -39.77 17.01 -4.61
CA VAL A 203 -39.35 18.01 -3.62
C VAL A 203 -40.30 19.20 -3.65
N THR A 204 -41.06 19.39 -2.58
CA THR A 204 -41.94 20.56 -2.42
C THR A 204 -41.13 21.80 -2.08
N ILE A 205 -41.31 22.88 -2.85
CA ILE A 205 -40.63 24.15 -2.61
C ILE A 205 -41.32 24.92 -1.48
N LEU A 206 -40.53 25.25 -0.47
CA LEU A 206 -40.95 26.05 0.67
C LEU A 206 -41.15 27.52 0.25
N GLY A 207 -42.23 28.12 0.73
CA GLY A 207 -42.45 29.57 0.70
C GLY A 207 -41.72 30.29 1.84
N ASN A 208 -42.07 31.57 2.09
CA ASN A 208 -41.62 32.39 3.22
C ASN A 208 -40.13 32.83 3.25
N ASN A 209 -39.61 33.36 2.14
CA ASN A 209 -38.27 34.00 2.10
C ASN A 209 -37.07 33.11 2.49
N THR A 210 -37.26 31.79 2.58
CA THR A 210 -36.21 30.84 2.95
C THR A 210 -36.01 29.83 1.82
N PRO A 211 -34.79 29.65 1.28
CA PRO A 211 -34.52 28.61 0.28
C PRO A 211 -34.88 27.22 0.83
N THR A 212 -35.44 26.37 -0.02
CA THR A 212 -35.74 24.98 0.33
C THR A 212 -34.44 24.21 0.54
N PRO A 213 -34.16 23.67 1.74
CA PRO A 213 -32.94 22.93 1.99
C PRO A 213 -33.01 21.53 1.36
N LEU A 214 -31.97 21.17 0.60
CA LEU A 214 -31.74 19.82 0.10
C LEU A 214 -30.47 19.27 0.76
N THR A 215 -30.59 18.12 1.41
CA THR A 215 -29.44 17.43 2.02
C THR A 215 -29.26 16.09 1.31
N THR A 216 -28.40 16.06 0.32
CA THR A 216 -28.30 14.95 -0.62
C THR A 216 -26.91 14.33 -0.58
N PRO A 217 -26.76 13.07 -0.13
CA PRO A 217 -25.50 12.34 -0.26
C PRO A 217 -25.31 11.92 -1.72
N LEU A 218 -24.20 12.31 -2.33
CA LEU A 218 -23.85 11.79 -3.66
C LEU A 218 -23.30 10.37 -3.54
N GLN A 219 -23.72 9.47 -4.41
CA GLN A 219 -23.21 8.10 -4.45
C GLN A 219 -22.10 7.98 -5.48
N HIS A 220 -21.00 7.31 -5.12
CA HIS A 220 -19.95 6.97 -6.07
C HIS A 220 -20.43 5.88 -7.02
N MET A 221 -20.55 6.21 -8.29
CA MET A 221 -20.98 5.25 -9.31
C MET A 221 -19.80 4.46 -9.86
N PHE A 222 -18.58 5.00 -9.78
CA PHE A 222 -17.35 4.32 -10.22
C PHE A 222 -16.48 3.90 -9.06
N THR A 223 -15.67 2.88 -9.31
CA THR A 223 -14.79 2.30 -8.29
C THR A 223 -13.51 3.12 -8.17
N ARG A 224 -13.17 3.53 -6.95
CA ARG A 224 -11.89 4.18 -6.67
C ARG A 224 -10.86 3.14 -6.25
N VAL A 225 -9.72 3.07 -6.92
CA VAL A 225 -8.62 2.17 -6.54
C VAL A 225 -7.38 2.98 -6.22
N THR A 226 -6.91 2.86 -4.98
CA THR A 226 -5.64 3.42 -4.53
C THR A 226 -4.56 2.36 -4.62
N LEU A 227 -3.54 2.59 -5.44
CA LEU A 227 -2.45 1.66 -5.70
C LEU A 227 -1.15 2.17 -5.06
N LEU A 228 -0.42 1.29 -4.39
CA LEU A 228 0.94 1.54 -3.89
C LEU A 228 1.76 0.26 -3.75
N VAL A 229 3.07 0.43 -3.61
CA VAL A 229 4.00 -0.62 -3.14
C VAL A 229 4.10 -0.54 -1.61
N ASP A 230 3.75 -1.62 -0.93
CA ASP A 230 3.93 -1.75 0.50
C ASP A 230 5.37 -2.21 0.79
N ASN A 231 6.17 -1.31 1.36
CA ASN A 231 7.55 -1.55 1.73
C ASN A 231 7.73 -1.87 3.23
N SER A 232 6.67 -2.30 3.91
CA SER A 232 6.71 -2.68 5.32
C SER A 232 7.56 -3.93 5.57
N ASP A 233 7.98 -4.08 6.83
CA ASP A 233 8.62 -5.30 7.31
C ASP A 233 7.58 -6.40 7.51
N ALA A 234 8.05 -7.66 7.52
CA ALA A 234 7.18 -8.79 7.83
C ALA A 234 6.54 -8.64 9.21
N THR A 235 5.29 -9.07 9.32
CA THR A 235 4.52 -9.07 10.57
C THR A 235 3.99 -10.46 10.90
N GLY A 236 3.68 -10.70 12.18
CA GLY A 236 3.26 -12.01 12.66
C GLY A 236 4.43 -12.98 12.84
N THR A 237 4.10 -14.22 13.14
CA THR A 237 5.08 -15.29 13.40
C THR A 237 5.16 -16.19 12.18
N PHE A 238 6.36 -16.47 11.67
CA PHE A 238 6.47 -17.38 10.52
C PHE A 238 5.81 -18.74 10.80
N GLY A 239 5.09 -19.27 9.81
CA GLY A 239 4.38 -20.56 9.90
C GLY A 239 2.99 -20.49 10.52
N THR A 240 2.53 -19.31 10.95
CA THR A 240 1.15 -19.10 11.46
C THR A 240 0.29 -18.35 10.44
N ALA A 241 -1.03 -18.45 10.59
CA ALA A 241 -2.00 -17.84 9.65
C ALA A 241 -1.94 -16.30 9.58
N ASN A 242 -1.41 -15.64 10.62
CA ASN A 242 -1.24 -14.19 10.66
C ASN A 242 0.12 -13.71 10.16
N TYR A 243 0.96 -14.60 9.60
CA TYR A 243 2.21 -14.20 8.99
C TYR A 243 1.96 -13.46 7.68
N VAL A 244 2.48 -12.25 7.58
CA VAL A 244 2.48 -11.47 6.34
C VAL A 244 3.92 -11.15 5.98
N LYS A 245 4.34 -11.60 4.81
CA LYS A 245 5.66 -11.31 4.25
C LYS A 245 5.76 -9.81 3.95
N GLY A 246 6.89 -9.20 4.27
CA GLY A 246 7.15 -7.79 3.96
C GLY A 246 7.53 -7.59 2.49
N GLY A 247 7.60 -6.33 2.07
CA GLY A 247 7.98 -5.94 0.71
C GLY A 247 9.17 -4.99 0.66
N TYR A 248 9.89 -5.02 -0.46
CA TYR A 248 10.91 -4.03 -0.82
C TYR A 248 10.36 -3.03 -1.85
N LEU A 249 10.95 -1.85 -1.89
CA LEU A 249 10.84 -0.98 -3.06
C LEU A 249 11.77 -1.48 -4.16
N SER A 250 11.32 -1.37 -5.41
CA SER A 250 12.18 -1.61 -6.57
C SER A 250 13.24 -0.51 -6.69
N GLU A 251 14.45 -0.90 -7.08
CA GLU A 251 15.58 -0.01 -7.36
C GLU A 251 15.53 0.59 -8.77
N VAL A 252 14.62 0.10 -9.60
CA VAL A 252 14.29 0.67 -10.92
C VAL A 252 12.84 1.15 -10.94
N PRO A 253 12.49 2.15 -11.78
CA PRO A 253 11.13 2.63 -11.85
C PRO A 253 10.18 1.56 -12.37
N VAL A 254 9.25 1.12 -11.52
CA VAL A 254 8.27 0.08 -11.87
C VAL A 254 7.21 0.69 -12.78
N GLN A 255 7.11 0.20 -14.01
CA GLN A 255 5.98 0.46 -14.89
C GLN A 255 4.94 -0.65 -14.73
N ALA A 256 3.66 -0.28 -14.69
CA ALA A 256 2.55 -1.22 -14.72
C ALA A 256 1.43 -0.69 -15.63
N GLU A 257 0.61 -1.61 -16.11
CA GLU A 257 -0.46 -1.34 -17.06
C GLU A 257 -1.76 -1.89 -16.50
N TRP A 258 -2.81 -1.08 -16.53
CA TRP A 258 -4.14 -1.60 -16.25
C TRP A 258 -4.58 -2.51 -17.40
N THR A 259 -5.04 -3.70 -17.07
CA THR A 259 -5.69 -4.62 -18.02
C THR A 259 -7.21 -4.63 -17.88
N SER A 260 -7.72 -4.09 -16.76
CA SER A 260 -9.11 -3.73 -16.62
C SER A 260 -9.54 -2.71 -17.70
N PRO A 261 -10.68 -2.91 -18.37
CA PRO A 261 -11.17 -1.90 -19.31
C PRO A 261 -11.60 -0.64 -18.54
N PHE A 262 -11.37 0.51 -19.14
CA PHE A 262 -11.93 1.78 -18.69
C PHE A 262 -12.92 2.26 -19.75
N ALA A 263 -13.97 2.94 -19.32
CA ALA A 263 -15.03 3.39 -20.21
C ALA A 263 -15.43 4.84 -19.96
N ASN A 264 -15.80 5.52 -21.05
CA ASN A 264 -16.59 6.75 -21.04
C ASN A 264 -18.07 6.37 -21.13
N PRO A 265 -18.88 6.54 -20.07
CA PRO A 265 -20.26 6.12 -20.05
C PRO A 265 -21.21 7.21 -20.54
N THR A 266 -22.31 6.76 -21.13
CA THR A 266 -23.54 7.54 -21.25
C THR A 266 -24.49 7.10 -20.15
N VAL A 267 -24.95 8.05 -19.34
CA VAL A 267 -25.76 7.80 -18.14
C VAL A 267 -27.17 8.35 -18.33
N ASP A 268 -28.16 7.58 -17.90
CA ASP A 268 -29.54 8.03 -17.72
C ASP A 268 -29.65 8.85 -16.43
N LEU A 269 -29.95 10.14 -16.54
CA LEU A 269 -30.07 11.03 -15.39
C LEU A 269 -31.32 10.77 -14.54
N SER A 270 -32.27 9.95 -14.99
CA SER A 270 -33.48 9.62 -14.21
C SER A 270 -33.26 8.47 -13.23
N THR A 271 -32.22 7.66 -13.48
CA THR A 271 -31.87 6.45 -12.70
C THR A 271 -30.43 6.47 -12.18
N GLY A 272 -29.53 7.21 -12.83
CA GLY A 272 -28.08 7.15 -12.61
C GLY A 272 -27.40 5.98 -13.31
N GLU A 273 -28.16 5.14 -14.03
CA GLU A 273 -27.63 3.94 -14.66
C GLU A 273 -26.82 4.25 -15.92
N THR A 274 -25.75 3.49 -16.15
CA THR A 274 -25.02 3.55 -17.41
C THR A 274 -25.82 2.85 -18.50
N LEU A 275 -26.20 3.56 -19.56
CA LEU A 275 -26.93 3.05 -20.72
C LEU A 275 -26.02 2.45 -21.79
N SER A 276 -24.89 3.10 -22.03
CA SER A 276 -23.89 2.66 -23.02
C SER A 276 -22.51 3.15 -22.61
N ALA A 277 -21.47 2.57 -23.21
CA ALA A 277 -20.09 2.91 -22.91
C ALA A 277 -19.21 2.76 -24.14
N THR A 278 -18.19 3.61 -24.22
CA THR A 278 -17.11 3.50 -25.21
C THR A 278 -15.80 3.26 -24.48
N ASN A 279 -14.95 2.40 -25.03
CA ASN A 279 -13.65 2.11 -24.44
C ASN A 279 -12.80 3.37 -24.37
N ALA A 280 -12.19 3.57 -23.21
CA ALA A 280 -11.22 4.61 -22.99
C ALA A 280 -9.97 4.37 -23.84
N ILE A 281 -9.47 5.44 -24.46
CA ILE A 281 -8.18 5.44 -25.14
C ILE A 281 -7.09 6.18 -24.35
N ASN A 282 -7.48 6.91 -23.29
CA ASN A 282 -6.61 7.78 -22.48
C ASN A 282 -6.41 7.23 -21.06
N VAL A 283 -6.22 5.91 -20.91
CA VAL A 283 -5.93 5.31 -19.61
C VAL A 283 -4.47 5.64 -19.24
N PRO A 284 -4.21 6.37 -18.14
CA PRO A 284 -2.85 6.74 -17.80
C PRO A 284 -2.05 5.49 -17.41
N PRO A 285 -0.81 5.33 -17.91
CA PRO A 285 0.06 4.25 -17.46
C PRO A 285 0.38 4.42 -15.97
N VAL A 286 0.61 3.31 -15.28
CA VAL A 286 1.08 3.33 -13.91
C VAL A 286 2.61 3.42 -13.94
N SER A 287 3.10 4.64 -14.11
CA SER A 287 4.55 4.91 -14.12
C SER A 287 5.16 5.10 -12.73
N ASN A 288 6.38 4.62 -12.53
CA ASN A 288 7.18 4.84 -11.31
C ASN A 288 6.45 4.41 -10.03
N LEU A 289 5.79 3.25 -10.06
CA LEU A 289 5.04 2.74 -8.93
C LEU A 289 5.97 2.51 -7.71
N ASN A 290 5.60 3.10 -6.58
CA ASN A 290 6.38 3.12 -5.34
C ASN A 290 5.44 3.18 -4.11
N ALA A 291 5.98 3.50 -2.92
CA ALA A 291 5.19 3.60 -1.68
C ALA A 291 4.19 4.79 -1.64
N THR A 292 4.33 5.76 -2.52
CA THR A 292 3.37 6.87 -2.64
C THR A 292 2.10 6.37 -3.29
N ALA A 293 1.00 6.48 -2.55
CA ALA A 293 -0.32 6.12 -3.02
C ALA A 293 -0.74 6.94 -4.24
N ARG A 294 -1.26 6.25 -5.25
CA ARG A 294 -1.87 6.85 -6.45
C ARG A 294 -3.29 6.33 -6.61
N THR A 295 -4.23 7.23 -6.86
CA THR A 295 -5.65 6.89 -6.95
C THR A 295 -6.13 6.97 -8.39
N PHE A 296 -6.84 5.93 -8.81
CA PHE A 296 -7.41 5.78 -10.14
C PHE A 296 -8.92 5.52 -10.02
N ILE A 297 -9.68 6.00 -11.01
CA ILE A 297 -11.11 5.71 -11.11
C ILE A 297 -11.33 4.63 -12.16
N VAL A 298 -11.66 3.44 -11.70
CA VAL A 298 -11.93 2.27 -12.54
C VAL A 298 -13.42 2.22 -12.85
N ASN A 299 -13.75 2.43 -14.12
CA ASN A 299 -15.12 2.36 -14.63
C ASN A 299 -15.20 1.36 -15.79
N GLN A 300 -15.90 0.25 -15.58
CA GLN A 300 -16.03 -0.82 -16.57
C GLN A 300 -17.38 -0.86 -17.28
N SER A 301 -18.26 0.13 -17.07
CA SER A 301 -19.68 0.07 -17.47
C SER A 301 -20.37 -1.21 -16.97
N GLN A 302 -21.60 -1.51 -17.40
CA GLN A 302 -22.41 -2.64 -16.93
C GLN A 302 -21.85 -4.04 -17.28
N SER A 303 -20.60 -4.34 -16.93
CA SER A 303 -20.08 -5.70 -16.92
C SER A 303 -20.63 -6.41 -15.69
N THR A 304 -21.36 -7.50 -15.91
CA THR A 304 -21.70 -8.46 -14.84
C THR A 304 -20.45 -9.04 -14.17
N ASN A 305 -19.28 -8.90 -14.82
CA ASN A 305 -17.97 -9.32 -14.36
C ASN A 305 -17.07 -8.11 -14.07
N PHE A 306 -17.38 -7.32 -13.04
CA PHE A 306 -16.50 -6.22 -12.59
C PHE A 306 -15.16 -6.79 -12.12
N SER A 307 -14.05 -6.21 -12.58
CA SER A 307 -12.72 -6.63 -12.19
C SER A 307 -11.80 -5.46 -11.83
N ILE A 308 -10.71 -5.72 -11.12
CA ILE A 308 -9.59 -4.81 -10.95
C ILE A 308 -8.35 -5.61 -11.36
N ALA A 309 -7.73 -5.24 -12.47
CA ALA A 309 -6.68 -6.03 -13.09
C ALA A 309 -5.51 -5.16 -13.57
N LEU A 310 -4.30 -5.59 -13.21
CA LEU A 310 -3.04 -4.87 -13.41
C LEU A 310 -1.96 -5.85 -13.86
N THR A 311 -1.15 -5.45 -14.83
CA THR A 311 0.02 -6.18 -15.28
C THR A 311 1.29 -5.39 -15.00
N ILE A 312 2.30 -6.06 -14.44
CA ILE A 312 3.67 -5.55 -14.35
C ILE A 312 4.51 -6.31 -15.40
N PRO A 313 5.04 -5.67 -16.44
CA PRO A 313 5.89 -6.32 -17.43
C PRO A 313 7.16 -6.96 -16.83
N SER A 314 7.80 -7.85 -17.59
CA SER A 314 9.10 -8.40 -17.20
C SER A 314 10.17 -7.30 -17.10
N GLY A 315 11.14 -7.49 -16.21
CA GLY A 315 12.25 -6.54 -16.03
C GLY A 315 11.94 -5.25 -15.26
N GLN A 316 10.70 -5.05 -14.82
CA GLN A 316 10.26 -3.80 -14.16
C GLN A 316 10.50 -3.76 -12.66
N ILE A 317 10.75 -4.91 -12.02
CA ILE A 317 11.05 -5.02 -10.59
C ILE A 317 12.50 -5.47 -10.45
N LYS A 318 13.32 -4.63 -9.79
CA LYS A 318 14.71 -4.94 -9.46
C LYS A 318 14.94 -4.74 -7.98
N ILE A 319 15.47 -5.77 -7.33
CA ILE A 319 15.93 -5.69 -5.94
C ILE A 319 17.31 -6.35 -5.94
N GLY A 320 18.38 -5.58 -5.72
CA GLY A 320 19.74 -6.10 -5.83
C GLY A 320 20.02 -6.68 -7.22
N HIS A 321 20.45 -7.93 -7.26
CA HIS A 321 20.72 -8.68 -8.49
C HIS A 321 19.48 -9.39 -9.05
N ASP A 322 18.40 -9.48 -8.28
CA ASP A 322 17.17 -10.13 -8.72
C ASP A 322 16.31 -9.20 -9.57
N VAL A 323 15.82 -9.74 -10.68
CA VAL A 323 14.91 -9.06 -11.62
C VAL A 323 13.75 -9.99 -11.97
N ASN A 324 12.53 -9.47 -12.08
CA ASN A 324 11.37 -10.30 -12.41
C ASN A 324 11.48 -10.79 -13.86
N ALA A 325 11.60 -12.10 -14.03
CA ALA A 325 11.86 -12.70 -15.34
C ALA A 325 10.65 -12.65 -16.27
N GLN A 326 9.44 -12.67 -15.70
CA GLN A 326 8.18 -12.72 -16.44
C GLN A 326 7.24 -11.60 -16.02
N ALA A 327 6.32 -11.25 -16.92
CA ALA A 327 5.23 -10.36 -16.60
C ALA A 327 4.32 -10.98 -15.52
N VAL A 328 3.76 -10.14 -14.65
CA VAL A 328 2.94 -10.54 -13.51
C VAL A 328 1.56 -9.94 -13.70
N ASN A 329 0.53 -10.78 -13.72
CA ASN A 329 -0.85 -10.37 -14.00
C ASN A 329 -1.73 -10.58 -12.77
N PHE A 330 -2.18 -9.50 -12.15
CA PHE A 330 -3.19 -9.53 -11.11
C PHE A 330 -4.56 -9.27 -11.73
N ASN A 331 -5.54 -10.10 -11.41
CA ASN A 331 -6.93 -9.89 -11.82
C ASN A 331 -7.83 -10.29 -10.65
N PHE A 332 -8.54 -9.33 -10.07
CA PHE A 332 -9.53 -9.56 -9.03
C PHE A 332 -10.92 -9.34 -9.63
N SER A 333 -11.78 -10.36 -9.64
CA SER A 333 -13.13 -10.27 -10.23
C SER A 333 -14.23 -10.46 -9.18
N ASN A 334 -15.41 -9.89 -9.42
CA ASN A 334 -16.60 -10.08 -8.58
C ASN A 334 -17.18 -11.50 -8.60
N ALA A 335 -16.82 -12.35 -9.57
CA ALA A 335 -17.17 -13.77 -9.62
C ALA A 335 -16.58 -14.53 -8.41
N GLY A 336 -17.32 -14.58 -7.30
CA GLY A 336 -16.98 -15.34 -6.09
C GLY A 336 -16.14 -14.62 -5.03
N LEU A 337 -15.66 -13.39 -5.29
CA LEU A 337 -14.80 -12.65 -4.35
C LEU A 337 -15.47 -11.43 -3.69
N GLY A 338 -16.73 -11.14 -4.01
CA GLY A 338 -17.50 -10.07 -3.33
C GLY A 338 -17.12 -8.63 -3.71
N LEU A 339 -16.29 -8.41 -4.74
CA LEU A 339 -16.01 -7.08 -5.27
C LEU A 339 -17.27 -6.41 -5.82
N LYS A 340 -17.42 -5.11 -5.55
CA LYS A 340 -18.60 -4.33 -5.93
C LYS A 340 -18.18 -3.05 -6.69
N PRO A 341 -18.86 -2.71 -7.79
CA PRO A 341 -18.66 -1.42 -8.45
C PRO A 341 -19.14 -0.28 -7.53
N GLY A 342 -18.54 0.91 -7.67
CA GLY A 342 -18.94 2.09 -6.87
C GLY A 342 -18.39 2.09 -5.43
N PHE A 343 -17.42 1.21 -5.14
CA PHE A 343 -16.72 1.15 -3.85
C PHE A 343 -15.30 1.71 -3.95
N SER A 344 -14.67 1.96 -2.80
CA SER A 344 -13.26 2.35 -2.73
C SER A 344 -12.41 1.18 -2.26
N TYR A 345 -11.29 0.96 -2.93
CA TYR A 345 -10.34 -0.10 -2.60
C TYR A 345 -8.91 0.45 -2.51
N THR A 346 -8.09 -0.22 -1.70
CA THR A 346 -6.64 -0.04 -1.66
C THR A 346 -5.97 -1.33 -2.13
N MET A 347 -5.17 -1.23 -3.20
CA MET A 347 -4.30 -2.29 -3.68
C MET A 347 -2.86 -2.04 -3.22
N LYS A 348 -2.34 -2.95 -2.40
CA LYS A 348 -0.94 -2.96 -1.96
C LYS A 348 -0.19 -4.06 -2.68
N LEU A 349 0.90 -3.70 -3.34
CA LEU A 349 1.83 -4.64 -3.95
C LEU A 349 3.05 -4.83 -3.04
N ARG A 350 3.46 -6.08 -2.80
CA ARG A 350 4.67 -6.42 -2.04
C ARG A 350 5.61 -7.20 -2.92
N PHE A 351 6.83 -6.69 -3.13
CA PHE A 351 7.89 -7.36 -3.88
C PHE A 351 8.87 -8.00 -2.90
N ASN A 352 9.01 -9.32 -2.92
CA ASN A 352 9.90 -10.03 -2.00
C ASN A 352 10.76 -11.06 -2.73
N SER A 353 12.08 -10.85 -2.70
CA SER A 353 13.07 -11.79 -3.23
C SER A 353 13.62 -12.76 -2.19
N ASP A 354 13.35 -12.56 -0.90
CA ASP A 354 14.12 -13.25 0.13
C ASP A 354 13.75 -14.73 0.20
N ARG A 355 14.76 -15.58 0.10
CA ARG A 355 14.62 -17.03 -0.06
C ARG A 355 15.95 -17.75 0.19
N PHE A 356 15.90 -19.04 0.51
CA PHE A 356 17.07 -19.92 0.39
C PHE A 356 17.17 -20.46 -1.03
N VAL A 357 18.39 -20.61 -1.54
CA VAL A 357 18.64 -21.14 -2.88
C VAL A 357 19.82 -22.12 -2.92
N ASN A 358 19.88 -22.89 -4.00
CA ASN A 358 21.06 -23.65 -4.39
C ASN A 358 21.98 -22.87 -5.35
N ALA A 359 23.05 -23.50 -5.83
CA ALA A 359 24.05 -22.86 -6.71
C ALA A 359 23.46 -22.37 -8.03
N SER A 360 22.40 -23.03 -8.52
CA SER A 360 21.65 -22.66 -9.72
C SER A 360 20.57 -21.60 -9.44
N ASN A 361 20.59 -20.96 -8.27
CA ASN A 361 19.63 -19.95 -7.82
C ASN A 361 18.17 -20.44 -7.71
N VAL A 362 17.97 -21.76 -7.60
CA VAL A 362 16.63 -22.35 -7.43
C VAL A 362 16.24 -22.32 -5.96
N THR A 363 15.01 -21.89 -5.67
CA THR A 363 14.46 -21.84 -4.31
C THR A 363 14.46 -23.20 -3.64
N ARG A 364 14.84 -23.21 -2.35
CA ARG A 364 14.91 -24.39 -1.49
C ARG A 364 14.29 -24.12 -0.13
N THR A 365 13.88 -25.19 0.54
CA THR A 365 13.61 -25.16 1.98
C THR A 365 14.94 -25.04 2.75
N PRO A 366 14.96 -24.46 3.96
CA PRO A 366 16.20 -24.25 4.72
C PRO A 366 17.00 -25.53 5.02
N ALA A 367 16.32 -26.68 5.08
CA ALA A 367 16.89 -27.98 5.40
C ALA A 367 17.25 -28.82 4.16
N ALA A 368 17.00 -28.33 2.93
CA ALA A 368 17.40 -29.07 1.74
C ALA A 368 18.93 -29.17 1.64
N ALA A 369 19.43 -30.32 1.19
CA ALA A 369 20.87 -30.62 1.19
C ALA A 369 21.72 -29.69 0.30
N ASP A 370 21.08 -29.02 -0.66
CA ASP A 370 21.70 -28.06 -1.58
C ASP A 370 21.33 -26.60 -1.27
N ALA A 371 20.61 -26.30 -0.19
CA ALA A 371 20.22 -24.94 0.22
C ALA A 371 21.39 -24.13 0.80
N ARG A 372 22.46 -23.98 0.03
CA ARG A 372 23.76 -23.43 0.46
C ARG A 372 23.77 -21.91 0.59
N TYR A 373 22.78 -21.21 0.03
CA TYR A 373 22.78 -19.75 -0.03
C TYR A 373 21.48 -19.18 0.51
N ALA A 374 21.55 -17.96 1.03
CA ALA A 374 20.39 -17.14 1.36
C ALA A 374 20.41 -15.87 0.53
N VAL A 375 19.28 -15.54 -0.08
CA VAL A 375 19.08 -14.26 -0.76
C VAL A 375 18.38 -13.32 0.20
N ILE A 376 19.00 -12.17 0.48
CA ILE A 376 18.40 -11.11 1.30
C ILE A 376 18.59 -9.79 0.55
N ALA A 377 17.49 -9.05 0.36
CA ALA A 377 17.45 -7.79 -0.36
C ALA A 377 18.05 -7.87 -1.78
N GLY A 378 17.91 -9.04 -2.41
CA GLY A 378 18.36 -9.31 -3.77
C GLY A 378 19.81 -9.74 -3.93
N TYR A 379 20.51 -9.99 -2.82
CA TYR A 379 21.92 -10.41 -2.82
C TYR A 379 22.02 -11.83 -2.28
N ARG A 380 22.66 -12.72 -3.03
CA ARG A 380 22.87 -14.12 -2.66
C ARG A 380 24.16 -14.27 -1.86
N TRP A 381 24.02 -14.68 -0.60
CA TRP A 381 25.10 -14.89 0.36
C TRP A 381 25.29 -16.37 0.66
N ASP A 382 26.52 -16.79 0.88
CA ASP A 382 26.81 -18.12 1.41
C ASP A 382 26.25 -18.28 2.82
N ARG A 383 25.70 -19.47 3.11
CA ARG A 383 25.32 -19.86 4.48
C ARG A 383 26.46 -20.46 5.28
N TYR A 384 27.61 -20.73 4.67
CA TYR A 384 28.81 -21.24 5.36
C TYR A 384 30.02 -20.31 5.17
N ASN A 385 30.91 -20.28 6.16
CA ASN A 385 32.22 -19.67 5.98
C ASN A 385 33.01 -20.44 4.91
N LEU A 386 33.79 -19.71 4.12
CA LEU A 386 34.67 -20.33 3.13
C LEU A 386 35.63 -21.31 3.83
N GLY A 387 35.72 -22.54 3.33
CA GLY A 387 36.57 -23.59 3.90
C GLY A 387 35.86 -24.55 4.86
N VAL A 388 34.55 -24.38 5.12
CA VAL A 388 33.75 -25.44 5.74
C VAL A 388 33.68 -26.66 4.82
N VAL A 389 33.94 -27.86 5.35
CA VAL A 389 34.02 -29.10 4.58
C VAL A 389 32.63 -29.67 4.27
N ASP A 390 31.78 -29.82 5.29
CA ASP A 390 30.39 -30.26 5.09
C ASP A 390 29.47 -29.05 4.93
N VAL A 391 29.15 -28.71 3.68
CA VAL A 391 28.25 -27.61 3.31
C VAL A 391 26.86 -28.11 2.90
N ASN A 392 26.41 -29.21 3.52
CA ASN A 392 25.08 -29.77 3.37
C ASN A 392 24.18 -29.36 4.56
N PRO A 393 23.18 -28.49 4.38
CA PRO A 393 22.31 -28.05 5.48
C PRO A 393 21.48 -29.15 6.15
N ALA A 394 21.29 -30.30 5.48
CA ALA A 394 20.56 -31.43 6.05
C ALA A 394 21.37 -32.19 7.10
N THR A 395 22.71 -32.17 7.00
CA THR A 395 23.62 -32.88 7.92
C THR A 395 24.45 -31.94 8.80
N ASN A 396 24.73 -30.72 8.31
CA ASN A 396 25.44 -29.68 9.04
C ASN A 396 24.66 -28.37 8.95
N ASN A 397 23.70 -28.17 9.86
CA ASN A 397 22.84 -26.98 9.86
C ASN A 397 23.69 -25.68 10.02
N PRO A 398 23.71 -24.77 9.03
CA PRO A 398 24.49 -23.53 9.14
C PRO A 398 23.93 -22.57 10.20
N ASP A 399 22.67 -22.75 10.58
CA ASP A 399 21.96 -21.98 11.60
C ASP A 399 21.77 -22.79 12.89
N ALA A 400 22.73 -23.67 13.22
CA ALA A 400 22.71 -24.47 14.45
C ALA A 400 22.63 -23.58 15.70
N VAL A 401 21.85 -24.02 16.69
CA VAL A 401 21.69 -23.34 17.99
C VAL A 401 21.99 -24.33 19.11
N PRO A 402 23.13 -24.20 19.82
CA PRO A 402 24.21 -23.23 19.60
C PRO A 402 25.01 -23.48 18.31
N SER A 403 25.88 -22.53 17.94
CA SER A 403 26.83 -22.72 16.84
C SER A 403 27.87 -23.81 17.19
N VAL A 404 28.63 -24.26 16.19
CA VAL A 404 29.60 -25.35 16.32
C VAL A 404 30.88 -25.04 15.55
N GLN A 405 32.01 -25.62 16.01
CA GLN A 405 33.34 -25.43 15.40
C GLN A 405 33.37 -25.72 13.90
N ALA A 406 32.61 -26.73 13.46
CA ALA A 406 32.55 -27.14 12.05
C ALA A 406 32.05 -26.03 11.11
N LEU A 407 31.42 -24.97 11.62
CA LEU A 407 30.91 -23.85 10.83
C LEU A 407 31.90 -22.68 10.67
N TYR A 408 33.04 -22.71 11.37
CA TYR A 408 33.96 -21.55 11.46
C TYR A 408 34.80 -21.36 10.20
N GLY A 409 35.05 -22.42 9.42
CA GLY A 409 35.76 -22.38 8.14
C GLY A 409 37.26 -22.08 8.25
N ASN A 410 37.81 -21.52 7.18
CA ASN A 410 39.22 -21.14 7.06
C ASN A 410 39.43 -19.66 7.42
N TYR A 411 40.67 -19.33 7.78
CA TYR A 411 41.15 -17.95 7.96
C TYR A 411 42.06 -17.57 6.80
N TYR A 412 41.86 -16.38 6.27
CA TYR A 412 42.61 -15.80 5.16
C TYR A 412 43.23 -14.48 5.60
N GLN A 413 44.44 -14.20 5.12
CA GLN A 413 44.98 -12.85 5.19
C GLN A 413 44.44 -12.03 4.02
N TRP A 414 44.21 -10.74 4.24
CA TRP A 414 43.62 -9.91 3.22
C TRP A 414 44.50 -9.86 1.97
N GLY A 415 43.88 -9.98 0.80
CA GLY A 415 44.55 -9.96 -0.49
C GLY A 415 45.29 -11.25 -0.86
N ARG A 416 45.02 -12.37 -0.17
CA ARG A 416 45.63 -13.68 -0.46
C ARG A 416 44.56 -14.75 -0.67
N GLN A 417 44.82 -15.64 -1.64
CA GLN A 417 43.89 -16.73 -1.97
C GLN A 417 44.03 -17.94 -1.03
N ALA A 418 45.25 -18.23 -0.59
CA ALA A 418 45.53 -19.39 0.27
C ALA A 418 45.09 -19.13 1.72
N ALA A 419 44.44 -20.14 2.32
CA ALA A 419 44.13 -20.14 3.75
C ALA A 419 45.42 -20.23 4.57
N VAL A 420 45.45 -19.52 5.71
CA VAL A 420 46.60 -19.48 6.64
C VAL A 420 46.33 -20.24 7.95
N ALA A 421 45.06 -20.53 8.23
CA ALA A 421 44.62 -21.36 9.34
C ALA A 421 43.19 -21.86 9.06
N ASN A 422 42.68 -22.76 9.91
CA ASN A 422 41.31 -23.23 9.87
C ASN A 422 40.71 -23.35 11.28
N ALA A 423 39.44 -23.75 11.35
CA ALA A 423 38.70 -23.93 12.60
C ALA A 423 39.38 -24.89 13.60
N TYR A 424 40.23 -25.81 13.13
CA TYR A 424 40.91 -26.84 13.93
C TYR A 424 42.39 -26.52 14.18
N SER A 425 42.89 -25.39 13.69
CA SER A 425 44.23 -24.92 14.00
C SER A 425 44.26 -24.49 15.48
N GLY A 426 45.28 -24.93 16.22
CA GLY A 426 45.41 -24.61 17.65
C GLY A 426 45.41 -23.11 17.94
N ASP A 427 45.13 -22.73 19.20
CA ASP A 427 44.96 -21.33 19.58
C ASP A 427 46.30 -20.56 19.67
N GLY A 428 47.43 -21.26 19.76
CA GLY A 428 48.78 -20.69 19.86
C GLY A 428 49.29 -20.02 18.57
N ALA A 429 50.49 -19.43 18.66
CA ALA A 429 51.16 -18.80 17.54
C ALA A 429 51.47 -19.81 16.42
N ILE A 430 51.41 -19.34 15.16
CA ILE A 430 51.68 -20.13 13.97
C ILE A 430 53.07 -19.73 13.45
N ALA A 431 53.98 -20.70 13.37
CA ALA A 431 55.33 -20.46 12.88
C ALA A 431 55.31 -19.98 11.42
N GLY A 432 56.12 -18.97 11.09
CA GLY A 432 56.19 -18.41 9.75
C GLY A 432 55.00 -17.54 9.35
N TRP A 433 54.25 -17.00 10.33
CA TRP A 433 53.15 -16.07 10.06
C TRP A 433 53.60 -14.91 9.17
N ASN A 434 52.87 -14.67 8.07
CA ASN A 434 53.28 -13.68 7.09
C ASN A 434 52.91 -12.26 7.55
N THR A 435 53.93 -11.43 7.78
CA THR A 435 53.78 -10.05 8.25
C THR A 435 53.89 -9.00 7.13
N THR A 436 53.91 -9.44 5.86
CA THR A 436 53.93 -8.54 4.70
C THR A 436 52.52 -8.33 4.17
N SER A 437 52.07 -7.08 4.20
CA SER A 437 50.77 -6.66 3.66
C SER A 437 50.64 -6.94 2.16
N ALA A 438 49.49 -7.45 1.73
CA ALA A 438 49.18 -7.60 0.31
C ALA A 438 48.88 -6.24 -0.36
N PRO A 439 49.19 -6.07 -1.65
CA PRO A 439 48.94 -4.82 -2.38
C PRO A 439 47.43 -4.51 -2.47
N ASP A 440 47.08 -3.23 -2.60
CA ASP A 440 45.70 -2.81 -2.87
C ASP A 440 45.18 -3.42 -4.18
N GLY A 441 43.86 -3.56 -4.31
CA GLY A 441 43.23 -4.19 -5.47
C GLY A 441 43.27 -5.73 -5.50
N SER A 442 43.95 -6.37 -4.53
CA SER A 442 44.13 -7.83 -4.53
C SER A 442 42.83 -8.65 -4.60
N TRP A 443 41.75 -8.18 -3.96
CA TRP A 443 40.44 -8.86 -3.96
C TRP A 443 39.34 -8.14 -4.75
N ASN A 444 39.51 -6.85 -5.05
CA ASN A 444 38.52 -6.06 -5.75
C ASN A 444 39.21 -5.11 -6.75
N ASN A 445 38.98 -5.33 -8.04
CA ASN A 445 39.46 -4.48 -9.12
C ASN A 445 38.53 -3.27 -9.38
N GLY A 446 37.38 -3.23 -8.74
CA GLY A 446 36.37 -2.18 -8.86
C GLY A 446 36.32 -1.27 -7.63
N THR A 447 35.11 -0.86 -7.26
CA THR A 447 34.86 0.00 -6.09
C THR A 447 34.03 -0.73 -5.04
N ALA A 448 33.82 -0.12 -3.87
CA ALA A 448 32.88 -0.68 -2.89
C ALA A 448 31.42 -0.65 -3.38
N ALA A 449 31.04 0.27 -4.27
CA ALA A 449 29.68 0.39 -4.81
C ALA A 449 29.45 -0.47 -6.07
N ALA A 450 30.52 -0.75 -6.80
CA ALA A 450 30.53 -1.62 -7.98
C ALA A 450 31.77 -2.54 -7.90
N PRO A 451 31.73 -3.55 -7.01
CA PRO A 451 32.84 -4.48 -6.83
C PRO A 451 33.04 -5.34 -8.07
N VAL A 452 34.30 -5.65 -8.36
CA VAL A 452 34.72 -6.55 -9.44
C VAL A 452 35.72 -7.53 -8.88
N LYS A 453 35.38 -8.82 -8.88
CA LYS A 453 36.29 -9.88 -8.40
C LYS A 453 37.69 -9.77 -9.00
N ALA A 454 38.72 -9.87 -8.16
CA ALA A 454 40.12 -9.92 -8.57
C ALA A 454 40.70 -11.34 -8.47
N ALA A 455 41.89 -11.54 -9.05
CA ALA A 455 42.48 -12.88 -9.17
C ALA A 455 42.88 -13.52 -7.84
N LEU A 456 43.18 -12.72 -6.80
CA LEU A 456 43.58 -13.26 -5.48
C LEU A 456 42.38 -13.44 -4.54
N ASP A 457 41.16 -13.14 -4.98
CA ASP A 457 39.94 -13.37 -4.21
C ASP A 457 39.76 -14.88 -3.94
N PRO A 458 39.64 -15.30 -2.67
CA PRO A 458 39.62 -16.72 -2.29
C PRO A 458 38.29 -17.42 -2.60
N CYS A 459 37.20 -16.69 -2.91
CA CYS A 459 35.91 -17.29 -3.19
C CYS A 459 35.91 -18.04 -4.54
N GLY A 460 34.98 -18.99 -4.70
CA GLY A 460 34.87 -19.82 -5.91
C GLY A 460 34.37 -19.05 -7.15
N THR A 461 34.33 -19.72 -8.30
CA THR A 461 33.79 -19.14 -9.54
C THR A 461 32.34 -18.72 -9.36
N GLY A 462 32.02 -17.47 -9.73
CA GLY A 462 30.66 -16.90 -9.60
C GLY A 462 30.40 -16.17 -8.28
N ASP A 463 31.29 -16.30 -7.29
CA ASP A 463 31.20 -15.62 -6.00
C ASP A 463 32.48 -14.84 -5.69
N ARG A 464 32.44 -13.91 -4.75
CA ARG A 464 33.58 -13.08 -4.33
C ARG A 464 33.47 -12.71 -2.85
N VAL A 465 34.53 -12.13 -2.31
CA VAL A 465 34.49 -11.46 -1.01
C VAL A 465 33.55 -10.24 -1.12
N PRO A 466 32.63 -10.03 -0.18
CA PRO A 466 31.68 -8.92 -0.20
C PRO A 466 32.35 -7.57 0.00
N SER A 467 31.75 -6.53 -0.55
CA SER A 467 32.13 -5.14 -0.32
C SER A 467 31.53 -4.59 0.98
N GLN A 468 32.04 -3.43 1.41
CA GLN A 468 31.46 -2.69 2.54
C GLN A 468 30.00 -2.29 2.30
N ALA A 469 29.65 -1.89 1.08
CA ALA A 469 28.30 -1.45 0.75
C ALA A 469 27.29 -2.60 0.90
N GLU A 470 27.65 -3.80 0.42
CA GLU A 470 26.81 -5.00 0.52
C GLU A 470 26.67 -5.48 1.96
N TYR A 471 27.75 -5.46 2.74
CA TYR A 471 27.71 -5.85 4.16
C TYR A 471 26.85 -4.89 5.00
N THR A 472 26.95 -3.58 4.73
CA THR A 472 26.11 -2.55 5.37
C THR A 472 24.64 -2.71 4.97
N ARG A 473 24.40 -3.03 3.70
CA ARG A 473 23.06 -3.31 3.19
C ARG A 473 22.45 -4.54 3.86
N LEU A 474 23.21 -5.62 4.03
CA LEU A 474 22.76 -6.81 4.75
C LEU A 474 22.32 -6.46 6.18
N GLY A 475 23.12 -5.68 6.92
CA GLY A 475 22.73 -5.18 8.25
C GLY A 475 21.46 -4.32 8.22
N THR A 476 21.32 -3.43 7.24
CA THR A 476 20.14 -2.56 7.12
C THR A 476 18.84 -3.35 6.94
N TYR A 477 18.87 -4.43 6.17
CA TYR A 477 17.68 -5.24 5.84
C TYR A 477 17.48 -6.47 6.74
N THR A 478 18.21 -6.57 7.85
CA THR A 478 18.07 -7.67 8.80
C THR A 478 17.83 -7.19 10.23
N ARG A 479 17.21 -8.05 11.03
CA ARG A 479 17.10 -7.95 12.48
C ARG A 479 18.27 -8.73 13.08
N HIS A 480 18.91 -8.12 14.07
CA HIS A 480 20.13 -8.63 14.68
C HIS A 480 19.79 -9.30 16.01
N THR A 481 20.13 -10.57 16.13
CA THR A 481 20.09 -11.31 17.40
C THR A 481 21.37 -12.11 17.58
N SER A 482 21.54 -12.74 18.74
CA SER A 482 22.73 -13.49 19.08
C SER A 482 22.35 -14.78 19.78
N ILE A 483 23.13 -15.84 19.55
CA ILE A 483 23.00 -17.15 20.22
C ILE A 483 24.32 -17.55 20.87
N GLY A 484 24.28 -18.52 21.79
CA GLY A 484 25.45 -19.11 22.44
C GLY A 484 26.11 -18.22 23.50
N ASN A 485 27.29 -18.64 23.94
CA ASN A 485 28.03 -18.00 25.03
C ASN A 485 28.90 -16.86 24.50
N TRP A 486 28.43 -15.62 24.69
CA TRP A 486 29.19 -14.43 24.32
C TRP A 486 30.08 -13.95 25.46
N THR A 487 31.27 -13.47 25.11
CA THR A 487 32.16 -12.75 26.02
C THR A 487 32.25 -11.29 25.61
N THR A 488 32.38 -10.39 26.58
CA THR A 488 32.49 -8.96 26.29
C THR A 488 33.75 -8.67 25.50
N PHE A 489 33.61 -7.99 24.37
CA PHE A 489 34.75 -7.49 23.61
C PHE A 489 35.41 -6.33 24.37
N THR A 490 36.63 -6.54 24.86
CA THR A 490 37.41 -5.53 25.61
C THR A 490 38.56 -4.94 24.80
N GLY A 491 38.65 -5.25 23.50
CA GLY A 491 39.77 -4.83 22.64
C GLY A 491 41.11 -5.54 22.92
N ASN A 492 41.15 -6.48 23.88
CA ASN A 492 42.36 -7.21 24.27
C ASN A 492 42.59 -8.48 23.43
N ILE A 493 43.84 -8.95 23.42
CA ILE A 493 44.42 -10.03 22.63
C ILE A 493 43.95 -11.43 23.09
N THR A 494 43.38 -11.61 24.28
CA THR A 494 42.96 -12.97 24.72
C THR A 494 41.67 -12.95 25.53
N VAL A 495 40.55 -13.14 24.84
CA VAL A 495 39.21 -13.31 25.44
C VAL A 495 38.48 -14.44 24.68
N GLY A 496 37.71 -15.26 25.40
CA GLY A 496 36.69 -16.14 24.82
C GLY A 496 37.15 -17.37 24.02
N LEU A 497 38.19 -18.06 24.49
CA LEU A 497 38.71 -19.28 23.83
C LEU A 497 38.13 -20.60 24.38
N SER A 498 37.03 -20.59 25.14
CA SER A 498 36.57 -21.80 25.85
C SER A 498 35.65 -22.73 25.04
N ASP A 499 34.90 -22.21 24.07
CA ASP A 499 33.95 -22.98 23.24
C ASP A 499 33.71 -22.33 21.87
N PHE A 500 32.80 -22.93 21.08
CA PHE A 500 32.44 -22.52 19.71
C PHE A 500 30.96 -22.15 19.55
N THR A 501 30.26 -21.89 20.66
CA THR A 501 28.79 -21.85 20.70
C THR A 501 28.18 -20.55 20.17
N ALA A 502 28.93 -19.45 20.20
CA ALA A 502 28.42 -18.12 19.87
C ALA A 502 28.33 -17.85 18.36
N ALA A 503 27.23 -17.22 17.94
CA ALA A 503 27.04 -16.70 16.60
C ALA A 503 26.11 -15.48 16.59
N HIS A 504 26.36 -14.57 15.66
CA HIS A 504 25.50 -13.43 15.34
C HIS A 504 24.49 -13.86 14.27
N ILE A 505 23.21 -13.57 14.49
CA ILE A 505 22.11 -13.98 13.61
C ILE A 505 21.52 -12.77 12.93
N MET A 506 21.43 -12.83 11.61
CA MET A 506 20.86 -11.80 10.75
C MET A 506 19.63 -12.36 10.05
N THR A 507 18.46 -12.04 10.60
CA THR A 507 17.16 -12.49 10.05
C THR A 507 16.58 -11.40 9.16
N SER A 508 16.12 -11.71 7.95
CA SER A 508 15.52 -10.72 7.07
C SER A 508 14.35 -10.00 7.75
N LYS A 509 14.32 -8.67 7.58
CA LYS A 509 13.19 -7.84 7.99
C LYS A 509 11.95 -8.10 7.14
N LYS A 510 12.12 -8.57 5.90
CA LYS A 510 11.03 -8.81 4.94
C LYS A 510 10.53 -10.25 4.95
N SER A 511 11.32 -11.19 5.47
CA SER A 511 10.98 -12.62 5.56
C SER A 511 11.61 -13.23 6.80
N SER A 512 10.85 -13.41 7.89
CA SER A 512 11.40 -13.83 9.18
C SER A 512 11.88 -15.29 9.24
N ASP A 513 11.59 -16.07 8.20
CA ASP A 513 12.13 -17.41 7.95
C ASP A 513 13.51 -17.42 7.30
N ILE A 514 13.92 -16.32 6.68
CA ILE A 514 15.19 -16.22 5.96
C ILE A 514 16.22 -15.56 6.87
N LYS A 515 17.36 -16.23 7.07
CA LYS A 515 18.42 -15.74 7.94
C LYS A 515 19.80 -16.22 7.51
N LEU A 516 20.81 -15.54 8.04
CA LEU A 516 22.21 -15.92 7.97
C LEU A 516 22.79 -15.95 9.38
N SER A 517 23.57 -16.98 9.67
CA SER A 517 24.31 -17.12 10.93
C SER A 517 25.81 -16.91 10.69
N PHE A 518 26.39 -16.00 11.47
CA PHE A 518 27.80 -15.64 11.44
C PHE A 518 28.45 -16.08 12.75
N PRO A 519 29.17 -17.21 12.77
CA PRO A 519 29.86 -17.67 13.97
C PRO A 519 30.78 -16.60 14.56
N ALA A 520 30.90 -16.56 15.90
CA ALA A 520 31.78 -15.65 16.62
C ALA A 520 33.23 -16.18 16.62
N ASN A 521 33.79 -16.29 15.42
CA ASN A 521 35.08 -16.91 15.16
C ASN A 521 36.30 -16.14 15.67
N GLY A 522 36.17 -14.87 16.04
CA GLY A 522 37.32 -14.04 16.35
C GLY A 522 38.32 -13.99 15.20
N HIS A 523 39.61 -13.93 15.49
CA HIS A 523 40.64 -13.81 14.45
C HIS A 523 42.03 -14.33 14.81
N ARG A 524 42.90 -14.40 13.80
CA ARG A 524 44.32 -14.69 13.94
C ARG A 524 45.14 -13.40 14.00
N ASN A 525 45.99 -13.29 15.02
CA ASN A 525 46.84 -12.13 15.31
C ASN A 525 47.70 -11.74 14.09
N PRO A 526 47.82 -10.44 13.75
CA PRO A 526 48.54 -9.98 12.56
C PRO A 526 50.06 -10.21 12.58
N THR A 527 50.64 -10.47 13.75
CA THR A 527 52.09 -10.67 13.95
C THR A 527 52.44 -12.13 14.17
N THR A 528 51.62 -12.86 14.92
CA THR A 528 51.96 -14.23 15.38
C THR A 528 51.01 -15.32 14.87
N GLY A 529 49.86 -14.95 14.28
CA GLY A 529 48.83 -15.92 13.90
C GLY A 529 48.09 -16.57 15.07
N ALA A 530 48.34 -16.18 16.32
CA ALA A 530 47.62 -16.71 17.48
C ALA A 530 46.11 -16.39 17.41
N GLN A 531 45.26 -17.31 17.88
CA GLN A 531 43.80 -17.12 17.88
C GLN A 531 43.38 -16.17 19.00
N LEU A 532 42.57 -15.17 18.66
CA LEU A 532 42.09 -14.14 19.56
C LEU A 532 40.56 -14.01 19.48
N ILE A 533 39.96 -13.60 20.59
CA ILE A 533 38.58 -13.06 20.68
C ILE A 533 37.48 -13.92 20.04
N ARG A 534 37.66 -15.25 20.03
CA ARG A 534 36.55 -16.19 19.80
C ARG A 534 35.45 -15.90 20.85
N GLN A 535 34.19 -16.17 20.56
CA GLN A 535 33.02 -15.82 21.41
C GLN A 535 32.76 -14.33 21.62
N SER A 536 33.71 -13.42 21.36
CA SER A 536 33.49 -11.99 21.56
C SER A 536 33.00 -11.29 20.30
N SER A 537 33.31 -11.83 19.12
CA SER A 537 33.00 -11.18 17.84
C SER A 537 32.98 -12.14 16.66
N ALA A 538 32.05 -11.89 15.74
CA ALA A 538 31.94 -12.49 14.42
C ALA A 538 32.61 -11.54 13.42
N ILE A 539 33.88 -11.80 13.09
CA ILE A 539 34.71 -10.90 12.26
C ILE A 539 34.96 -11.53 10.91
N TYR A 540 34.75 -10.75 9.86
CA TYR A 540 34.85 -11.18 8.47
C TYR A 540 35.61 -10.16 7.64
N TRP A 541 36.44 -10.66 6.73
CA TRP A 541 37.06 -9.81 5.73
C TRP A 541 36.04 -9.27 4.72
N LEU A 542 36.23 -8.01 4.33
CA LEU A 542 35.56 -7.37 3.20
C LEU A 542 36.60 -7.07 2.10
N ASN A 543 36.15 -6.93 0.86
CA ASN A 543 37.03 -6.81 -0.30
C ASN A 543 37.61 -5.39 -0.52
N THR A 544 37.45 -4.49 0.45
CA THR A 544 37.75 -3.07 0.30
C THR A 544 39.04 -2.71 1.05
N ALA A 545 40.06 -2.25 0.33
CA ALA A 545 41.28 -1.72 0.93
C ALA A 545 41.05 -0.33 1.54
N VAL A 546 41.86 0.03 2.54
CA VAL A 546 41.90 1.39 3.09
C VAL A 546 43.25 1.96 2.67
N GLY A 547 43.25 3.06 1.89
CA GLY A 547 44.46 3.63 1.29
C GLY A 547 45.62 3.78 2.29
N GLY A 548 46.84 3.45 1.86
CA GLY A 548 48.02 3.42 2.74
C GLY A 548 48.60 2.02 3.00
N ASN A 549 48.34 1.05 2.11
CA ASN A 549 48.94 -0.28 1.98
C ASN A 549 48.75 -1.32 3.10
N ASN A 550 48.57 -0.94 4.38
CA ASN A 550 48.58 -1.93 5.48
C ASN A 550 47.21 -2.32 6.04
N TYR A 551 46.15 -1.60 5.69
CA TYR A 551 44.81 -1.80 6.26
C TYR A 551 43.77 -2.18 5.20
N ALA A 552 42.80 -2.96 5.61
CA ALA A 552 41.60 -3.26 4.83
C ALA A 552 40.37 -3.28 5.72
N LEU A 553 39.19 -3.22 5.10
CA LEU A 553 37.92 -3.23 5.83
C LEU A 553 37.53 -4.63 6.26
N GLN A 554 36.96 -4.68 7.45
CA GLN A 554 36.35 -5.84 8.07
C GLN A 554 34.90 -5.51 8.46
N GLY A 555 34.05 -6.53 8.40
CA GLY A 555 32.74 -6.53 9.00
C GLY A 555 32.78 -7.19 10.36
N ARG A 556 32.07 -6.63 11.35
CA ARG A 556 32.05 -7.16 12.71
C ARG A 556 30.62 -7.27 13.25
N GLY A 557 30.29 -8.43 13.78
CA GLY A 557 29.13 -8.65 14.64
C GLY A 557 29.56 -8.88 16.08
N PHE A 558 28.94 -8.17 17.01
CA PHE A 558 29.05 -8.36 18.44
C PHE A 558 27.68 -8.76 18.99
N GLN A 559 27.63 -9.19 20.26
CA GLN A 559 26.39 -9.67 20.87
C GLN A 559 25.17 -8.74 20.65
N SER A 560 25.38 -7.42 20.65
CA SER A 560 24.33 -6.40 20.51
C SER A 560 24.56 -5.38 19.39
N SER A 561 25.62 -5.52 18.58
CA SER A 561 25.95 -4.52 17.56
C SER A 561 26.53 -5.14 16.28
N TRP A 562 26.48 -4.39 15.19
CA TRP A 562 27.00 -4.78 13.89
C TRP A 562 27.57 -3.56 13.18
N ASP A 563 28.82 -3.63 12.75
CA ASP A 563 29.51 -2.50 12.15
C ASP A 563 30.58 -2.92 11.14
N THR A 564 31.29 -1.91 10.62
CA THR A 564 32.50 -2.09 9.82
C THR A 564 33.64 -1.29 10.42
N SER A 565 34.86 -1.78 10.26
CA SER A 565 36.08 -1.14 10.78
C SER A 565 37.26 -1.48 9.87
N ASN A 566 38.42 -0.86 10.09
CA ASN A 566 39.65 -1.22 9.40
C ASN A 566 40.55 -2.07 10.31
N TYR A 567 41.36 -2.93 9.70
CA TYR A 567 42.37 -3.70 10.41
C TYR A 567 43.54 -4.10 9.51
N LEU A 568 44.62 -4.55 10.13
CA LEU A 568 45.86 -4.95 9.45
C LEU A 568 45.59 -6.13 8.51
N LYS A 569 46.01 -5.99 7.24
CA LYS A 569 45.84 -7.02 6.20
C LYS A 569 46.51 -8.35 6.55
N THR A 570 47.51 -8.32 7.43
CA THR A 570 48.24 -9.50 7.91
C THR A 570 47.49 -10.29 8.97
N ALA A 571 46.36 -9.80 9.48
CA ALA A 571 45.46 -10.60 10.33
C ALA A 571 44.77 -11.68 9.50
N GLY A 572 44.47 -12.81 10.13
CA GLY A 572 43.69 -13.88 9.49
C GLY A 572 42.23 -13.80 9.93
N TYR A 573 41.31 -13.49 9.02
CA TYR A 573 39.86 -13.53 9.26
C TYR A 573 39.18 -14.54 8.35
N PRO A 574 38.04 -15.10 8.77
CA PRO A 574 37.17 -15.83 7.88
C PRO A 574 36.59 -14.94 6.79
N VAL A 575 36.16 -15.61 5.73
CA VAL A 575 35.52 -15.02 4.58
C VAL A 575 34.13 -15.63 4.45
N ARG A 576 33.14 -14.78 4.19
CA ARG A 576 31.80 -15.20 3.77
C ARG A 576 31.54 -14.67 2.37
N CYS A 577 31.40 -15.57 1.39
CA CYS A 577 31.27 -15.18 0.00
C CYS A 577 29.86 -14.67 -0.34
N ILE A 578 29.80 -13.85 -1.38
CA ILE A 578 28.59 -13.31 -2.00
C ILE A 578 28.68 -13.51 -3.51
N GLN A 579 27.56 -13.63 -4.21
CA GLN A 579 27.52 -13.68 -5.67
C GLN A 579 28.21 -12.45 -6.30
N ASP A 580 29.02 -12.67 -7.35
CA ASP A 580 29.78 -11.59 -8.00
C ASP A 580 28.88 -10.68 -8.87
N LYS A 581 27.92 -11.25 -9.61
CA LYS A 581 27.00 -10.54 -10.52
C LYS A 581 25.60 -11.13 -10.56
#